data_AF-A0A951XIR8-F1
#
_entry.id   AF-A0A951XIR8-F1
#
_cell.length_a   1.000
_cell.length_b   1.000
_cell.length_c   1.000
_cell.angle_alpha   90.00
_cell.angle_beta   90.00
_cell.angle_gamma   90.00
#
_symmetry.space_group_name_H-M   'P 1'
#
loop_
_entity.id
_entity.type
_entity.pdbx_description
1 polymer ?
#
loop_
_entity_poly.entity_id
_entity_poly.type
_entity_poly.pdbx_seq_one_letter_code
_entity_poly.pdbx_strand_id
1 'polypeptide(L)' 'MSTVQEIKTAIARLPLEERALLVAELCGWTNDAWDRRMQADAAAGKFNSLNEDSSAYEPGRTKPLDDILEQS' A
#
# COMPACT_ATOMS: atom_id res chain seq x y z
N MET A 1 35.26 0.12 -4.60
CA MET A 1 33.85 0.44 -4.31
C MET A 1 32.97 -0.47 -5.14
N SER A 2 31.87 -0.97 -4.59
CA SER A 2 30.91 -1.78 -5.38
C SER A 2 30.03 -0.83 -6.20
N THR A 3 29.74 -1.20 -7.45
CA THR A 3 28.80 -0.50 -8.34
C THR A 3 27.43 -0.27 -7.69
N VAL A 4 27.01 -1.15 -6.78
CA VAL A 4 25.76 -1.00 -6.01
C VAL A 4 25.80 0.21 -5.08
N GLN A 5 26.96 0.54 -4.51
CA GLN A 5 27.10 1.67 -3.60
C GLN A 5 27.03 3.01 -4.34
N GLU A 6 27.52 3.04 -5.58
CA GLU A 6 27.40 4.19 -6.49
C GLU A 6 25.93 4.42 -6.88
N ILE A 7 25.21 3.36 -7.21
CA ILE A 7 23.76 3.42 -7.51
C ILE A 7 22.98 3.97 -6.30
N LYS A 8 23.23 3.46 -5.09
CA LYS A 8 22.58 3.97 -3.86
C LYS A 8 22.85 5.46 -3.64
N THR A 9 24.08 5.91 -3.90
CA THR A 9 24.46 7.31 -3.75
C THR A 9 23.78 8.19 -4.79
N ALA A 10 23.64 7.70 -6.03
CA ALA A 10 22.92 8.41 -7.09
C ALA A 10 21.42 8.56 -6.74
N ILE A 11 20.78 7.48 -6.27
CA ILE A 11 19.36 7.50 -5.87
C ILE A 11 19.11 8.49 -4.72
N ALA A 12 20.03 8.61 -3.77
CA ALA A 12 19.90 9.56 -2.66
C ALA A 12 19.93 11.03 -3.08
N ARG A 13 20.44 11.33 -4.28
CA ARG A 13 20.54 12.69 -4.83
C ARG A 13 19.35 13.06 -5.74
N LEU A 14 18.49 12.11 -6.07
CA LEU A 14 17.34 12.35 -6.93
C LEU A 14 16.23 13.12 -6.17
N PRO A 15 15.50 14.01 -6.85
CA PRO A 15 14.25 14.58 -6.35
C PRO A 15 13.23 13.51 -5.97
N LEU A 16 12.29 13.85 -5.08
CA LEU A 16 11.27 12.92 -4.58
C LEU A 16 10.45 12.29 -5.72
N GLU A 17 10.08 13.09 -6.71
CA GLU A 17 9.30 12.64 -7.88
C GLU A 17 10.08 11.61 -8.71
N GLU A 18 11.35 11.86 -8.98
CA GLU A 18 12.22 10.92 -9.71
C GLU A 18 12.49 9.65 -8.91
N ARG A 19 12.64 9.76 -7.59
CA ARG A 19 12.73 8.57 -6.71
C ARG A 19 11.44 7.74 -6.75
N ALA A 20 10.28 8.37 -6.81
CA ALA A 20 9.00 7.68 -6.89
C ALA A 20 8.85 6.91 -8.21
N LEU A 21 9.23 7.53 -9.33
CA LEU A 21 9.26 6.89 -10.64
C LEU A 21 10.23 5.69 -10.66
N LEU A 22 11.43 5.87 -10.11
CA LEU A 22 12.44 4.82 -10.05
C LEU A 22 11.98 3.64 -9.17
N VAL A 23 11.30 3.92 -8.06
CA VAL A 23 10.68 2.88 -7.21
C VAL A 23 9.57 2.16 -7.97
N ALA A 24 8.71 2.87 -8.70
CA ALA A 24 7.67 2.23 -9.51
C ALA A 24 8.26 1.28 -10.58
N GLU A 25 9.35 1.69 -11.24
CA GLU A 25 10.05 0.86 -12.23
C GLU A 25 10.79 -0.32 -11.60
N LEU A 26 11.56 -0.10 -10.54
CA LEU A 26 12.40 -1.13 -9.91
C LEU A 26 11.60 -2.13 -9.10
N CYS A 27 10.56 -1.67 -8.42
CA CYS A 27 9.79 -2.53 -7.54
C CYS A 27 8.74 -3.33 -8.30
N GLY A 28 8.33 -2.93 -9.52
CA GLY A 28 7.41 -3.73 -10.33
C GLY A 28 6.10 -4.07 -9.60
N TRP A 29 5.63 -3.17 -8.72
CA TRP A 29 4.44 -3.36 -7.87
C TRP A 29 3.13 -3.27 -8.64
N THR A 30 3.15 -3.19 -9.97
CA THR A 30 1.93 -3.31 -10.75
C THR A 30 1.59 -4.79 -10.90
N ASN A 31 0.80 -5.29 -9.96
CA ASN A 31 0.10 -6.57 -10.01
C ASN A 31 0.97 -7.78 -9.64
N ASP A 32 1.57 -7.73 -8.46
CA ASP A 32 2.35 -8.86 -7.96
C ASP A 32 1.45 -10.09 -7.68
N ALA A 33 2.03 -11.20 -7.21
CA ALA A 33 1.26 -12.41 -6.96
C ALA A 33 0.17 -12.22 -5.89
N TRP A 34 0.38 -11.28 -4.97
CA TRP A 34 -0.58 -10.97 -3.92
C TRP A 34 -1.74 -10.14 -4.48
N ASP A 35 -1.46 -9.11 -5.29
CA ASP A 35 -2.50 -8.31 -5.95
C ASP A 35 -3.43 -9.17 -6.82
N ARG A 36 -2.85 -10.04 -7.66
CA ARG A 36 -3.63 -10.95 -8.52
C ARG A 36 -4.51 -11.88 -7.72
N ARG A 37 -4.03 -12.37 -6.58
CA ARG A 37 -4.80 -13.25 -5.69
C ARG A 37 -5.90 -12.47 -4.98
N MET A 38 -5.63 -11.25 -4.52
CA MET A 38 -6.63 -10.38 -3.91
C MET A 38 -7.75 -10.04 -4.88
N GLN A 39 -7.42 -9.75 -6.15
CA GLN A 39 -8.42 -9.52 -7.20
C GLN A 39 -9.28 -10.77 -7.47
N ALA A 40 -8.66 -11.95 -7.57
CA ALA A 40 -9.39 -13.20 -7.76
C ALA A 40 -10.31 -13.53 -6.57
N ASP A 41 -9.82 -13.36 -5.34
CA ASP A 41 -10.58 -13.56 -4.11
C ASP A 41 -11.77 -12.58 -4.01
N ALA A 42 -11.56 -11.32 -4.40
CA ALA A 42 -12.63 -10.32 -4.48
C ALA A 42 -13.68 -10.69 -5.53
N ALA A 43 -13.26 -11.10 -6.73
CA ALA A 43 -14.16 -11.54 -7.80
C ALA A 43 -14.95 -12.81 -7.41
N ALA A 44 -14.35 -13.69 -6.59
CA ALA A 44 -15.01 -14.86 -6.03
C ALA A 44 -15.97 -14.54 -4.87
N GLY A 45 -16.09 -13.27 -4.46
CA GLY A 45 -16.98 -12.85 -3.38
C GLY A 45 -16.51 -13.23 -1.98
N LYS A 46 -15.22 -13.56 -1.80
CA LYS A 46 -14.67 -14.00 -0.50
C LYS A 46 -14.80 -12.94 0.60
N PHE A 47 -14.87 -11.67 0.22
CA PHE A 47 -15.01 -10.55 1.14
C PHE A 47 -16.46 -10.10 1.34
N ASN A 48 -17.44 -10.77 0.72
CA ASN A 48 -18.85 -10.34 0.80
C ASN A 48 -19.36 -10.37 2.25
N SER A 49 -19.07 -11.42 3.00
CA SER A 49 -19.49 -11.51 4.41
C SER A 49 -18.86 -10.42 5.28
N LEU A 50 -17.58 -10.10 5.06
CA LEU A 50 -16.90 -9.00 5.76
C LEU A 50 -17.51 -7.64 5.42
N ASN A 51 -17.89 -7.44 4.15
CA ASN A 51 -18.56 -6.23 3.71
C ASN A 51 -19.97 -6.10 4.29
N GLU A 52 -20.73 -7.19 4.35
CA GLU A 52 -22.04 -7.26 5.00
C GLU A 52 -21.93 -6.95 6.50
N ASP A 53 -20.96 -7.54 7.19
CA ASP A 53 -20.68 -7.25 8.61
C ASP A 53 -20.28 -5.78 8.83
N SER A 54 -19.56 -5.17 7.88
CA SER A 54 -19.22 -3.74 7.94
C SER A 54 -20.43 -2.83 7.75
N SER A 55 -21.43 -3.28 6.97
CA SER A 55 -22.66 -2.52 6.72
C SER A 55 -23.64 -2.53 7.91
N ALA A 56 -23.45 -3.46 8.85
CA ALA A 56 -24.09 -3.45 10.16
C ALA A 56 -23.43 -2.46 11.15
N TYR A 57 -22.67 -1.49 10.64
CA TYR A 57 -22.06 -0.44 11.44
C TYR A 57 -23.09 0.31 12.29
N GLU A 58 -22.89 0.26 13.60
CA GLU A 58 -23.63 1.11 14.54
C GLU A 58 -22.85 2.42 14.78
N PRO A 59 -23.48 3.59 14.52
CA PRO A 59 -22.87 4.89 14.82
C PRO A 59 -22.40 4.96 16.28
N GLY A 60 -21.13 5.30 16.49
CA GLY A 60 -20.53 5.43 17.83
C GLY A 60 -19.64 4.28 18.29
N ARG A 61 -19.50 3.21 17.50
CA ARG A 61 -18.56 2.11 17.77
C ARG A 61 -17.13 2.34 17.27
N THR A 62 -16.91 3.34 16.42
CA THR A 62 -15.59 3.71 15.90
C THR A 62 -15.25 5.15 16.27
N LYS A 63 -13.95 5.46 16.28
CA LYS A 63 -13.43 6.82 16.40
C LYS A 63 -12.78 7.22 15.08
N PRO A 64 -12.81 8.51 14.70
CA PRO A 64 -12.02 9.03 13.60
C PRO A 64 -10.55 8.63 13.73
N LEU A 65 -9.91 8.33 12.59
CA LEU A 65 -8.50 7.94 12.58
C LEU A 65 -7.60 9.08 13.08
N ASP A 66 -7.95 10.33 12.75
CA ASP A 66 -7.21 11.52 13.18
C ASP A 66 -7.15 11.63 14.71
N ASP A 67 -8.26 11.34 15.41
CA ASP A 67 -8.32 11.32 16.87
C ASP A 67 -7.35 10.30 17.51
N ILE A 68 -6.97 9.25 16.77
CA ILE A 68 -6.04 8.21 17.23
C ILE A 68 -4.60 8.63 16.94
N LEU A 69 -4.35 9.24 15.78
CA LEU A 69 -3.01 9.61 15.33
C LEU A 69 -2.46 10.84 16.07
N GLU A 70 -3.32 11.75 16.54
CA GLU A 70 -2.91 12.90 17.36
C GLU A 70 -2.43 12.53 18.78
N GLN A 71 -2.63 11.28 19.21
CA GLN A 71 -2.24 10.78 20.55
C GLN A 71 -0.88 10.06 20.57
N SER A 72 -0.12 10.05 19.47
CA SER A 72 1.14 9.28 19.33
C SER A 72 2.40 10.12 19.23
#